data_AF-A0AA39D2M4-F1
#
_entry.id   AF-A0AA39D2M4-F1
#
_cell.length_a   1.000
_cell.length_b   1.000
_cell.length_c   1.000
_cell.angle_alpha   90.00
_cell.angle_beta   90.00
_cell.angle_gamma   90.00
#
_symmetry.space_group_name_H-M   'P 1'
#
loop_
_entity.id
_entity.type
_entity.pdbx_description
1 polymer ?
#
loop_
_entity_poly.entity_id
_entity_poly.type
_entity_poly.pdbx_seq_one_letter_code
_entity_poly.pdbx_strand_id
1 'polypeptide(L)' 'MQSGTAGPTASGKTPNRQPGYVALAVVSEKNGAMSKDLMTSCGNDRHANMVAFAVEALKLVKEFILSKGSSKV' A
#
# COMPACT_ATOMS: atom_id res chain seq x y z
N MET A 1 -12.05 2.27 7.87
CA MET A 1 -11.01 3.06 7.17
C MET A 1 -10.98 2.65 5.70
N GLN A 2 -10.73 3.58 4.78
CA GLN A 2 -10.62 3.27 3.36
C GLN A 2 -9.14 2.99 3.04
N SER A 3 -8.84 1.81 2.48
CA SER A 3 -7.46 1.37 2.19
C SER A 3 -6.81 2.12 1.02
N GLY A 4 -7.59 2.82 0.19
CA GLY A 4 -7.06 3.66 -0.87
C GLY A 4 -8.15 4.30 -1.72
N THR A 5 -7.74 5.24 -2.58
CA THR A 5 -8.62 5.89 -3.57
C THR A 5 -8.04 5.64 -4.95
N ALA A 6 -8.64 4.74 -5.73
CA ALA A 6 -8.14 4.42 -7.07
C ALA A 6 -8.47 5.50 -8.13
N GLY A 7 -9.40 6.42 -7.86
CA GLY A 7 -9.87 7.39 -8.84
C GLY A 7 -10.96 6.84 -9.79
N PRO A 8 -11.29 7.56 -10.87
CA PRO A 8 -10.60 8.77 -11.37
C PRO A 8 -10.90 10.03 -10.55
N THR A 9 -11.95 10.03 -9.73
CA THR A 9 -12.33 11.17 -8.89
C THR A 9 -11.84 10.99 -7.46
N ALA A 10 -11.51 12.10 -6.80
CA ALA A 10 -11.22 12.10 -5.38
C ALA A 10 -12.46 11.68 -4.58
N SER A 11 -12.25 10.96 -3.48
CA SER A 11 -13.29 10.58 -2.52
C SER A 11 -13.48 11.63 -1.41
N GLY A 12 -12.74 12.75 -1.49
CA GLY A 12 -12.75 13.88 -0.57
C GLY A 12 -11.52 14.79 -0.75
N LYS A 13 -11.30 15.73 0.17
CA LYS A 13 -10.25 16.76 0.05
C LYS A 13 -8.91 16.40 0.71
N THR A 14 -8.90 15.42 1.61
CA THR A 14 -7.69 15.01 2.33
C THR A 14 -6.74 14.22 1.42
N PRO A 15 -5.42 14.18 1.72
CA PRO A 15 -4.45 13.44 0.91
C PRO A 15 -4.81 11.96 0.72
N ASN A 16 -5.31 11.31 1.78
CA ASN A 16 -5.74 9.90 1.75
C ASN A 16 -7.02 9.63 0.92
N ARG A 17 -7.61 10.69 0.38
CA ARG A 17 -8.80 10.65 -0.48
C ARG A 17 -8.52 11.10 -1.91
N GLN A 18 -7.26 11.34 -2.28
CA GLN A 18 -6.87 11.66 -3.64
C GLN A 18 -6.61 10.39 -4.46
N PRO A 19 -6.92 10.38 -5.77
CA PRO A 19 -6.58 9.27 -6.66
C PRO A 19 -5.11 8.87 -6.55
N GLY A 20 -4.87 7.57 -6.44
CA GLY A 20 -3.55 6.98 -6.27
C GLY A 20 -3.09 6.84 -4.82
N TYR A 21 -3.82 7.36 -3.84
CA TYR A 21 -3.48 7.10 -2.45
C TYR A 21 -3.76 5.64 -2.08
N VAL A 22 -2.80 5.02 -1.41
CA VAL A 22 -2.88 3.66 -0.88
C VAL A 22 -2.28 3.62 0.53
N ALA A 23 -2.98 2.95 1.44
CA ALA A 23 -2.51 2.50 2.75
C ALA A 23 -2.48 0.96 2.79
N LEU A 24 -1.29 0.40 3.03
CA LEU A 24 -1.03 -1.04 3.09
C LEU A 24 -0.63 -1.46 4.50
N ALA A 25 -1.02 -2.66 4.90
CA ALA A 25 -0.53 -3.30 6.11
C ALA A 25 -0.39 -4.82 5.90
N VAL A 26 0.68 -5.39 6.44
CA VAL A 26 0.92 -6.84 6.57
C VAL A 26 1.05 -7.13 8.06
N VAL A 27 0.32 -8.13 8.54
CA VAL A 27 0.30 -8.51 9.96
C VAL A 27 0.61 -10.00 10.07
N SER A 28 1.41 -10.38 11.07
CA SER A 28 1.49 -11.75 11.54
C SER A 28 1.45 -11.82 13.05
N GLU A 29 0.92 -12.92 13.58
CA GLU A 29 0.80 -13.15 15.01
C GLU A 29 2.17 -13.12 15.72
N LYS A 30 3.21 -13.64 15.06
CA LYS A 30 4.55 -13.76 15.66
C LYS A 30 5.43 -12.53 15.48
N ASN A 31 5.27 -11.81 14.37
CA ASN A 31 6.23 -10.78 13.94
C ASN A 31 5.66 -9.35 13.97
N GLY A 32 4.42 -9.18 14.44
CA GLY A 32 3.74 -7.89 14.54
C GLY A 32 3.22 -7.40 13.20
N ALA A 33 3.16 -6.08 13.03
CA ALA A 33 2.64 -5.42 11.84
C ALA A 33 3.70 -4.57 11.13
N MET A 34 3.58 -4.48 9.81
CA MET A 34 4.33 -3.53 8.97
C MET A 34 3.34 -2.82 8.07
N SER A 35 3.39 -1.49 8.03
CA SER A 35 2.46 -0.66 7.25
C SER A 35 3.17 0.41 6.46
N LYS A 36 2.58 0.82 5.34
CA LYS A 36 3.10 1.85 4.45
C LYS A 36 1.97 2.61 3.78
N ASP A 37 2.10 3.93 3.76
CA ASP A 37 1.26 4.84 2.99
C ASP A 37 2.06 5.38 1.80
N LEU A 38 1.44 5.42 0.62
CA LEU A 38 2.10 5.91 -0.60
C LEU A 38 1.11 6.47 -1.63
N MET A 39 1.66 7.20 -2.60
CA MET A 39 0.99 7.56 -3.85
C MET A 39 1.53 6.70 -4.99
N THR A 40 0.63 6.09 -5.77
CA THR A 40 0.97 5.27 -6.95
C THR A 40 1.53 6.09 -8.12
N SER A 41 1.35 7.40 -8.09
CA SER A 41 1.77 8.34 -9.15
C SER A 41 1.15 8.10 -10.53
N CYS A 42 0.05 7.34 -10.62
CA CYS A 42 -0.67 7.13 -11.89
C CYS A 42 -1.84 8.13 -12.11
N GLY A 43 -1.95 9.16 -11.27
CA GLY A 43 -2.99 10.19 -11.38
C GLY A 43 -4.40 9.59 -11.36
N ASN A 44 -5.21 9.94 -12.36
CA ASN A 44 -6.61 9.52 -12.45
C ASN A 44 -6.82 8.17 -13.18
N ASP A 45 -5.75 7.49 -13.60
CA ASP A 45 -5.88 6.17 -14.22
C ASP A 45 -6.21 5.11 -13.16
N ARG A 46 -7.49 4.77 -13.08
CA ARG A 46 -8.01 3.78 -12.14
C ARG A 46 -7.35 2.41 -12.30
N HIS A 47 -7.11 1.95 -13.52
CA HIS A 47 -6.56 0.62 -13.74
C HIS A 47 -5.08 0.58 -13.37
N ALA A 48 -4.31 1.59 -13.77
CA ALA A 48 -2.90 1.71 -13.38
C ALA A 48 -2.75 1.83 -11.86
N ASN A 49 -3.63 2.59 -11.18
CA ASN A 49 -3.65 2.69 -9.72
C ASN A 49 -3.88 1.33 -9.03
N MET A 50 -4.80 0.50 -9.56
CA MET A 50 -5.07 -0.84 -9.02
C MET A 50 -3.89 -1.80 -9.24
N VAL A 51 -3.20 -1.71 -10.39
CA VAL A 51 -2.00 -2.51 -10.66
C VAL A 51 -0.86 -2.08 -9.74
N ALA A 52 -0.61 -0.78 -9.59
CA ALA A 52 0.40 -0.24 -8.70
C ALA A 52 0.14 -0.62 -7.23
N PHE A 53 -1.12 -0.58 -6.79
CA PHE A 53 -1.54 -1.09 -5.48
C PHE A 53 -1.11 -2.55 -5.27
N ALA A 54 -1.44 -3.43 -6.21
CA ALA A 54 -1.12 -4.85 -6.10
C ALA A 54 0.40 -5.10 -6.06
N VAL A 55 1.17 -4.38 -6.88
CA VAL A 55 2.63 -4.45 -6.90
C VAL A 55 3.23 -3.99 -5.56
N GLU A 56 2.79 -2.86 -5.02
CA GLU A 56 3.29 -2.36 -3.73
C GLU A 56 2.90 -3.27 -2.55
N ALA A 57 1.72 -3.89 -2.59
CA ALA A 57 1.31 -4.88 -1.60
C ALA A 57 2.22 -6.11 -1.59
N LEU A 58 2.55 -6.64 -2.77
CA LEU A 58 3.49 -7.77 -2.90
C LEU A 58 4.91 -7.41 -2.46
N LYS A 59 5.36 -6.18 -2.74
CA LYS A 59 6.65 -5.67 -2.24
C LYS A 59 6.66 -5.61 -0.71
N LEU A 60 5.59 -5.09 -0.10
CA LEU A 60 5.47 -5.01 1.37
C LEU A 60 5.50 -6.40 2.02
N VAL A 61 4.81 -7.38 1.43
CA VAL A 61 4.87 -8.78 1.90
C VAL A 61 6.28 -9.33 1.78
N LYS A 62 6.95 -9.14 0.63
CA LYS A 62 8.34 -9.57 0.43
C LYS A 62 9.27 -8.94 1.47
N GLU A 63 9.15 -7.64 1.70
CA GLU A 63 9.95 -6.90 2.69
C GLU A 63 9.68 -7.41 4.12
N PHE A 64 8.43 -7.64 4.48
CA PHE A 64 8.05 -8.19 5.78
C PHE A 64 8.66 -9.58 6.01
N ILE A 65 8.67 -10.44 5.00
CA ILE A 65 9.29 -11.78 5.08
C ILE A 65 10.82 -11.68 5.21
N LEU A 66 11.47 -10.87 4.37
CA LEU A 66 12.94 -10.78 4.35
C LEU A 66 13.51 -10.06 5.59
N SER A 67 12.83 -9.02 6.09
CA SER A 67 13.23 -8.31 7.31
C SER A 67 13.15 -9.18 8.56
N LYS A 68 12.30 -10.21 8.57
CA LYS A 68 12.15 -11.15 9.69
C LYS A 68 12.91 -12.46 9.48
N GLY A 69 13.35 -12.76 8.26
CA GLY A 69 14.30 -13.85 7.96
C GLY A 69 15.76 -13.49 8.26
N SER A 70 16.05 -12.23 8.56
CA SER A 70 17.38 -11.73 8.93
C SER A 70 17.56 -11.72 10.45
N SER A 71 17.27 -12.85 11.11
CA SER A 71 17.87 -13.09 12.43
C SER A 71 19.35 -13.28 12.21
N LYS A 72 20.10 -12.23 12.57
CA LYS A 72 21.56 -12.21 12.67
C LYS A 72 22.01 -13.48 13.41
N VAL A 73 22.60 -14.42 12.67
CA VAL A 73 23.51 -15.44 13.21
C VAL A 73 24.83 -14.79 13.56
#